data_AF-A0A7Y2BN22-F1
#
_entry.id   AF-A0A7Y2BN22-F1
#
_cell.length_a   1.000
_cell.length_b   1.000
_cell.length_c   1.000
_cell.angle_alpha   90.00
_cell.angle_beta   90.00
_cell.angle_gamma   90.00
#
_symmetry.space_group_name_H-M   'P 1'
#
loop_
_entity.id
_entity.type
_entity.pdbx_description
1 polymer ?
#
loop_
_entity_poly.entity_id
_entity_poly.type
_entity_poly.pdbx_seq_one_letter_code
_entity_poly.pdbx_strand_id
1 'polypeptide(L)'
;MRILPLGLVATIIAFTCEPALACSCARPTKSPAELAADGSIVVKGVATSEEISSKPNGNVSYGFKVSHAINAKLHGEITLKSAVSFATCGARLDVGAVSVVLLHRTEPGDYRFSSCGQYAIQHDLDGWNAILDAAE
;
A
#
# COMPACT_ATOMS: atom_id res chain seq x y z
N MET A 1 -56.86 -36.88 14.58
CA MET A 1 -55.94 -36.72 13.43
C MET A 1 -56.14 -35.32 12.85
N ARG A 2 -55.28 -34.36 13.24
CA ARG A 2 -55.26 -32.99 12.73
C ARG A 2 -53.80 -32.65 12.46
N ILE A 3 -53.43 -32.57 11.18
CA ILE A 3 -52.10 -32.20 10.73
C ILE A 3 -52.13 -30.68 10.53
N LEU A 4 -51.46 -29.93 11.40
CA LEU A 4 -51.17 -28.52 11.16
C LEU A 4 -49.93 -28.43 10.26
N PRO A 5 -49.97 -27.70 9.13
CA PRO A 5 -48.76 -27.47 8.35
C PRO A 5 -47.87 -26.47 9.08
N LEU A 6 -46.68 -26.90 9.49
CA LEU A 6 -45.58 -26.01 9.87
C LEU A 6 -45.22 -25.16 8.65
N GLY A 7 -45.61 -23.89 8.65
CA GLY A 7 -45.13 -22.90 7.70
C GLY A 7 -43.64 -22.67 7.93
N LEU A 8 -42.80 -23.22 7.05
CA LEU A 8 -41.37 -22.94 6.99
C LEU A 8 -41.20 -21.52 6.42
N VAL A 9 -41.02 -20.53 7.30
CA VAL A 9 -40.63 -19.17 6.89
C VAL A 9 -39.18 -19.23 6.44
N ALA A 10 -38.94 -19.36 5.14
CA ALA A 10 -37.63 -19.23 4.53
C ALA A 10 -37.19 -17.77 4.61
N THR A 11 -36.37 -17.43 5.61
CA THR A 11 -35.67 -16.15 5.68
C THR A 11 -34.66 -16.11 4.53
N ILE A 12 -35.00 -15.40 3.44
CA ILE A 12 -34.06 -15.11 2.36
C ILE A 12 -33.05 -14.11 2.93
N ILE A 13 -31.91 -14.60 3.41
CA ILE A 13 -30.76 -13.75 3.71
C ILE A 13 -30.24 -13.27 2.36
N ALA A 14 -30.67 -12.08 1.94
CA ALA A 14 -30.08 -11.39 0.81
C ALA A 14 -28.65 -11.00 1.22
N PHE A 15 -27.69 -11.88 0.96
CA PHE A 15 -26.28 -11.52 0.92
C PHE A 15 -26.12 -10.54 -0.24
N THR A 16 -26.19 -9.25 0.04
CA THR A 16 -25.62 -8.23 -0.85
C THR A 16 -24.13 -8.47 -0.85
N CYS A 17 -23.65 -9.30 -1.78
CA CYS A 17 -22.25 -9.40 -2.11
C CYS A 17 -21.88 -8.05 -2.75
N GLU A 18 -21.59 -7.06 -1.91
CA GLU A 18 -20.91 -5.86 -2.37
C GLU A 18 -19.66 -6.34 -3.12
N PRO A 19 -19.43 -5.88 -4.36
CA PRO A 19 -18.29 -6.37 -5.13
C PRO A 19 -17.04 -6.13 -4.28
N ALA A 20 -16.38 -7.22 -3.88
CA ALA A 20 -15.09 -7.13 -3.23
C ALA A 20 -14.17 -6.45 -4.23
N LEU A 21 -13.88 -5.17 -4.01
CA LEU A 21 -12.87 -4.44 -4.76
C LEU A 21 -11.57 -5.23 -4.57
N ALA A 22 -11.19 -6.00 -5.59
CA ALA A 22 -9.94 -6.72 -5.61
C ALA A 22 -8.92 -5.81 -6.28
N CYS A 23 -7.90 -5.41 -5.53
CA CYS A 23 -6.82 -4.62 -6.07
C CYS A 23 -6.20 -5.32 -7.29
N SER A 24 -6.18 -4.62 -8.42
CA SER A 24 -5.51 -5.05 -9.63
C SER A 24 -4.63 -3.92 -10.12
N CYS A 25 -3.34 -4.17 -10.22
CA CYS A 25 -2.35 -3.19 -10.62
C CYS A 25 -2.12 -3.27 -12.12
N ALA A 26 -2.09 -2.12 -12.79
CA ALA A 26 -1.64 -2.07 -14.17
C ALA A 26 -0.14 -2.44 -14.23
N ARG A 27 0.28 -3.16 -15.27
CA ARG A 27 1.70 -3.40 -15.51
C ARG A 27 2.40 -2.05 -15.73
N PRO A 28 3.53 -1.77 -15.05
CA PRO A 28 4.31 -0.57 -15.32
C PRO A 28 4.76 -0.59 -16.78
N THR A 29 4.46 0.49 -17.50
CA THR A 29 4.93 0.69 -18.89
C THR A 29 6.04 1.73 -18.97
N LYS A 30 6.25 2.48 -17.88
CA LYS A 30 7.31 3.49 -17.74
C LYS A 30 8.47 2.90 -16.93
N SER A 31 9.68 3.23 -17.33
CA SER A 31 10.90 2.95 -16.58
C SER A 31 10.95 3.73 -15.26
N PRO A 32 11.79 3.32 -14.29
CA PRO A 32 12.06 4.09 -13.08
C PRO A 32 12.44 5.54 -13.35
N ALA A 33 13.26 5.79 -14.37
CA ALA A 33 13.71 7.14 -14.73
C ALA A 33 12.56 8.02 -15.22
N GLU A 34 11.66 7.47 -16.04
CA GLU A 34 10.46 8.19 -16.49
C GLU A 34 9.50 8.49 -15.33
N LEU A 35 9.29 7.51 -14.43
CA LEU A 35 8.44 7.71 -13.25
C LEU A 35 9.02 8.75 -12.28
N ALA A 36 10.35 8.76 -12.11
CA ALA A 36 11.04 9.79 -11.36
C ALA A 36 10.91 11.16 -12.05
N ALA A 37 11.06 11.25 -13.37
CA ALA A 37 10.89 12.50 -14.10
C ALA A 37 9.46 13.07 -14.00
N ASP A 38 8.44 12.20 -13.90
CA ASP A 38 7.04 12.58 -13.70
C ASP A 38 6.74 13.13 -12.28
N GLY A 39 7.74 13.17 -11.39
CA GLY A 39 7.58 13.70 -10.03
C GLY A 39 7.11 12.67 -9.00
N SER A 40 7.19 11.37 -9.31
CA SER A 40 6.89 10.33 -8.32
C SER A 40 7.85 10.41 -7.13
N ILE A 41 7.31 10.40 -5.92
CA ILE A 41 8.13 10.41 -4.71
C ILE A 41 8.56 8.98 -4.42
N VAL A 42 9.86 8.75 -4.32
CA VAL A 42 10.42 7.43 -3.98
C VAL A 42 11.41 7.59 -2.85
N VAL A 43 11.33 6.71 -1.85
CA VAL A 43 12.23 6.71 -0.70
C VAL A 43 12.90 5.36 -0.52
N LYS A 44 14.13 5.37 -0.01
CA LYS A 44 14.87 4.19 0.45
C LYS A 44 15.14 4.33 1.92
N GLY A 45 14.92 3.28 2.69
CA GLY A 45 15.09 3.34 4.13
C GLY A 45 14.69 2.06 4.84
N VAL A 46 14.51 2.15 6.15
CA VAL A 46 14.17 1.00 7.00
C VAL A 46 12.89 1.29 7.76
N ALA A 47 11.93 0.38 7.72
CA ALA A 47 10.76 0.43 8.59
C ALA A 47 11.20 0.11 10.04
N THR A 48 10.92 1.01 10.97
CA THR A 48 11.36 0.96 12.37
C THR A 48 10.29 0.45 13.31
N SER A 49 9.03 0.64 12.95
CA SER A 49 7.86 0.21 13.74
C SER A 49 6.69 -0.14 12.83
N GLU A 50 5.73 -0.91 13.35
CA GLU A 50 4.48 -1.22 12.68
C GLU A 50 3.33 -1.06 13.68
N GLU A 51 2.27 -0.38 13.26
CA GLU A 51 1.00 -0.29 13.99
C GLU A 51 -0.16 -0.64 13.05
N ILE A 52 -0.94 -1.65 13.41
CA ILE A 52 -2.09 -2.11 12.62
C ILE A 52 -3.38 -1.60 13.26
N SER A 53 -4.20 -0.89 12.49
CA SER A 53 -5.54 -0.51 12.92
C SER A 53 -6.43 -1.74 13.07
N SER A 54 -7.16 -1.83 14.18
CA SER A 54 -8.14 -2.90 14.44
C SER A 54 -9.42 -2.80 13.61
N LYS A 55 -9.57 -1.76 12.77
CA LYS A 55 -10.74 -1.58 11.91
C LYS A 55 -10.59 -2.39 10.63
N PRO A 56 -11.67 -3.01 10.11
CA PRO A 56 -11.61 -3.80 8.87
C PRO A 56 -11.18 -2.99 7.62
N ASN A 57 -11.48 -1.69 7.60
CA ASN A 57 -11.01 -0.74 6.58
C ASN A 57 -9.89 0.17 7.11
N GLY A 58 -9.14 -0.34 8.07
CA GLY A 58 -8.06 0.36 8.74
C GLY A 58 -6.79 0.45 7.88
N ASN A 59 -5.81 1.16 8.41
CA ASN A 59 -4.48 1.25 7.84
C ASN A 59 -3.47 0.50 8.71
N VAL A 60 -2.40 0.05 8.08
CA VAL A 60 -1.13 -0.20 8.76
C VAL A 60 -0.28 1.07 8.63
N SER A 61 0.33 1.49 9.73
CA SER A 61 1.25 2.62 9.78
C SER A 61 2.65 2.14 10.17
N TYR A 62 3.68 2.70 9.56
CA TYR A 62 5.07 2.39 9.86
C TYR A 62 5.82 3.67 10.21
N GLY A 63 6.62 3.64 11.28
CA GLY A 63 7.78 4.51 11.37
C GLY A 63 8.79 4.08 10.30
N PHE A 64 9.35 5.02 9.56
CA PHE A 64 10.26 4.74 8.46
C PHE A 64 11.42 5.72 8.48
N LYS A 65 12.63 5.19 8.72
CA LYS A 65 13.85 5.99 8.71
C LYS A 65 14.37 6.10 7.28
N VAL A 66 14.21 7.29 6.69
CA VAL A 66 14.61 7.59 5.32
C VAL A 66 16.14 7.75 5.26
N SER A 67 16.75 7.05 4.31
CA SER A 67 18.15 7.22 3.93
C SER A 67 18.29 8.06 2.66
N HIS A 68 17.42 7.82 1.67
CA HIS A 68 17.40 8.54 0.39
C HIS A 68 15.97 8.87 -0.02
N ALA A 69 15.80 9.97 -0.74
CA ALA A 69 14.52 10.39 -1.28
C ALA A 69 14.70 11.09 -2.62
N ILE A 70 13.83 10.75 -3.58
CA ILE A 70 13.71 11.43 -4.88
C ILE A 70 12.40 12.21 -4.90
N ASN A 71 12.43 13.40 -5.52
CA ASN A 71 11.28 14.31 -5.67
C ASN A 71 10.61 14.76 -4.37
N ALA A 72 11.27 14.56 -3.23
CA ALA A 72 10.88 15.13 -1.95
C ALA A 72 12.10 15.34 -1.06
N LYS A 73 12.09 16.42 -0.27
CA LYS A 73 13.10 16.65 0.77
C LYS A 73 12.67 15.94 2.05
N LEU A 74 12.84 14.63 2.09
CA LEU A 74 12.50 13.80 3.25
C LEU A 74 13.78 13.30 3.91
N HIS A 75 13.91 13.58 5.20
CA HIS A 75 15.05 13.16 6.02
C HIS A 75 14.55 12.71 7.39
N GLY A 76 15.29 11.81 8.02
CA GLY A 76 14.95 11.31 9.34
C GLY A 76 13.79 10.32 9.31
N GLU A 77 13.01 10.29 10.40
CA GLU A 77 11.89 9.37 10.55
C GLU A 77 10.58 10.00 10.06
N ILE A 78 9.87 9.29 9.20
CA ILE A 78 8.55 9.67 8.68
C ILE A 78 7.54 8.57 8.98
N THR A 79 6.24 8.92 8.96
CA THR A 79 5.18 7.92 9.02
C THR A 79 4.72 7.55 7.62
N LEU A 80 4.75 6.26 7.29
CA LEU A 80 4.17 5.72 6.07
C LEU A 80 2.88 4.96 6.39
N LYS A 81 1.87 5.08 5.53
CA LYS A 81 0.59 4.38 5.70
C LYS A 81 0.25 3.51 4.50
N SER A 82 -0.33 2.34 4.74
CA SER A 82 -0.95 1.52 3.71
C SER A 82 -2.27 0.95 4.21
N ALA A 83 -3.15 0.50 3.31
CA ALA A 83 -4.35 -0.20 3.73
C ALA A 83 -3.97 -1.53 4.40
N VAL A 84 -4.75 -1.98 5.38
CA VAL A 84 -4.49 -3.25 6.09
C VAL A 84 -4.68 -4.48 5.19
N SER A 85 -5.59 -4.39 4.21
CA SER A 85 -5.98 -5.49 3.35
C SER A 85 -5.37 -5.36 1.97
N PHE A 86 -4.81 -6.46 1.46
CA PHE A 86 -4.32 -6.53 0.08
C PHE A 86 -5.44 -6.31 -0.95
N ALA A 87 -6.68 -6.70 -0.62
CA ALA A 87 -7.84 -6.46 -1.47
C ALA A 87 -8.04 -4.96 -1.74
N THR A 88 -7.75 -4.10 -0.77
CA THR A 88 -7.82 -2.63 -0.91
C THR A 88 -6.48 -1.99 -1.26
N CYS A 89 -5.61 -2.73 -1.96
CA CYS A 89 -4.26 -2.34 -2.37
C CYS A 89 -3.29 -2.08 -1.21
N GLY A 90 -3.51 -2.72 -0.07
CA GLY A 90 -2.59 -2.73 1.05
C GLY A 90 -1.26 -3.40 0.71
N ALA A 91 -0.17 -2.80 1.19
CA ALA A 91 1.17 -3.35 1.13
C ALA A 91 1.77 -3.44 2.54
N ARG A 92 2.66 -4.43 2.72
CA ARG A 92 3.41 -4.63 3.96
C ARG A 92 4.89 -4.34 3.72
N LEU A 93 5.55 -3.86 4.77
CA LEU A 93 7.00 -3.68 4.80
C LEU A 93 7.55 -4.57 5.91
N ASP A 94 8.70 -5.17 5.66
CA ASP A 94 9.41 -5.92 6.69
C ASP A 94 10.13 -4.96 7.64
N VAL A 95 9.74 -4.97 8.91
CA VAL A 95 10.37 -4.15 9.94
C VAL A 95 11.83 -4.59 10.12
N GLY A 96 12.75 -3.62 10.12
CA GLY A 96 14.18 -3.86 10.23
C GLY A 96 14.90 -4.17 8.91
N ALA A 97 14.18 -4.31 7.80
CA ALA A 97 14.76 -4.51 6.47
C ALA A 97 14.82 -3.21 5.66
N VAL A 98 15.84 -3.09 4.79
CA VAL A 98 15.91 -1.99 3.82
C VAL A 98 14.84 -2.19 2.75
N SER A 99 14.05 -1.15 2.50
CA SER A 99 12.99 -1.13 1.51
C SER A 99 13.08 0.12 0.64
N VAL A 100 12.76 -0.04 -0.65
CA VAL A 100 12.47 1.07 -1.57
C VAL A 100 10.97 1.19 -1.70
N VAL A 101 10.42 2.39 -1.51
CA VAL A 101 8.98 2.62 -1.42
C VAL A 101 8.58 3.78 -2.32
N LEU A 102 7.69 3.50 -3.28
CA LEU A 102 6.97 4.55 -4.02
C LEU A 102 5.85 5.11 -3.15
N LEU A 103 5.88 6.43 -2.95
CA LEU A 103 4.96 7.17 -2.11
C LEU A 103 3.94 7.95 -2.94
N HIS A 104 2.71 7.95 -2.45
CA HIS A 104 1.66 8.89 -2.82
C HIS A 104 1.46 9.86 -1.66
N ARG A 105 1.52 11.16 -1.96
CA ARG A 105 1.26 12.22 -0.99
C ARG A 105 -0.14 12.79 -1.24
N THR A 106 -1.03 12.57 -0.29
CA THR A 106 -2.39 13.16 -0.27
C THR A 106 -2.34 14.59 0.27
N GLU A 107 -1.57 14.80 1.34
CA GLU A 107 -1.37 16.09 2.01
C GLU A 107 0.06 16.19 2.56
N PRO A 108 0.57 17.40 2.89
CA PRO A 108 1.88 17.54 3.53
C PRO A 108 1.98 16.69 4.81
N GLY A 109 2.90 15.73 4.84
CA GLY A 109 3.09 14.82 5.97
C GLY A 109 2.23 13.55 5.96
N ASP A 110 1.27 13.41 5.03
CA ASP A 110 0.52 12.16 4.85
C ASP A 110 1.09 11.38 3.66
N TYR A 111 2.04 10.50 3.96
CA TYR A 111 2.68 9.62 2.98
C TYR A 111 2.04 8.25 2.98
N ARG A 112 1.56 7.84 1.81
CA ARG A 112 0.89 6.55 1.62
C ARG A 112 1.60 5.72 0.58
N PHE A 113 1.50 4.40 0.69
CA PHE A 113 1.99 3.48 -0.31
C PHE A 113 1.00 2.33 -0.49
N SER A 114 1.08 1.65 -1.63
CA SER A 114 0.14 0.60 -2.01
C SER A 114 0.86 -0.58 -2.65
N SER A 115 0.20 -1.73 -2.75
CA SER A 115 0.73 -2.90 -3.45
C SER A 115 1.05 -2.61 -4.91
N CYS A 116 0.34 -1.70 -5.57
CA CYS A 116 0.63 -1.32 -6.95
C CYS A 116 1.89 -0.47 -7.09
N GLY A 117 2.10 0.47 -6.17
CA GLY A 117 3.36 1.23 -6.11
C GLY A 117 4.55 0.28 -5.87
N GLN A 118 4.40 -0.67 -4.93
CA GLN A 118 5.46 -1.64 -4.64
C GLN A 118 5.67 -2.65 -5.77
N TYR A 119 4.61 -3.05 -6.48
CA TYR A 119 4.74 -3.87 -7.68
C TYR A 119 5.56 -3.17 -8.76
N ALA A 120 5.37 -1.85 -8.96
CA ALA A 120 6.20 -1.06 -9.87
C ALA A 120 7.67 -0.97 -9.42
N ILE A 121 7.93 -0.85 -8.11
CA ILE A 121 9.29 -0.92 -7.57
C ILE A 121 9.92 -2.29 -7.85
N GLN A 122 9.23 -3.38 -7.49
CA GLN A 122 9.76 -4.74 -7.59
C GLN A 122 9.99 -5.18 -9.03
N HIS A 123 9.26 -4.63 -10.00
CA HIS A 123 9.45 -4.93 -11.41
C HIS A 123 10.81 -4.46 -11.94
N ASP A 124 11.41 -3.42 -11.35
CA ASP A 124 12.73 -2.90 -11.74
C ASP A 124 13.46 -2.28 -10.53
N LEU A 125 13.74 -3.12 -9.53
CA LEU A 125 14.35 -2.66 -8.27
C LEU A 125 15.78 -2.13 -8.48
N ASP A 126 16.52 -2.73 -9.40
CA ASP A 126 17.90 -2.32 -9.72
C ASP A 126 17.91 -0.93 -10.36
N GLY A 127 16.99 -0.65 -11.30
CA GLY A 127 16.83 0.68 -11.88
C GLY A 127 16.48 1.74 -10.83
N TRP A 128 15.60 1.43 -9.88
CA TRP A 128 15.28 2.34 -8.78
C TRP A 128 16.48 2.59 -7.86
N ASN A 129 17.23 1.56 -7.48
CA ASN A 129 18.43 1.72 -6.67
C ASN A 129 19.46 2.59 -7.37
N ALA A 130 19.69 2.40 -8.67
CA ALA A 130 20.62 3.22 -9.44
C ALA A 130 20.26 4.71 -9.41
N ILE A 131 18.96 5.06 -9.49
CA ILE A 131 18.51 6.45 -9.41
C ILE A 131 18.66 7.00 -7.99
N LEU A 132 18.31 6.20 -6.98
CA LEU A 132 18.39 6.61 -5.56
C LEU A 132 19.84 6.85 -5.12
N ASP A 133 20.76 5.97 -5.52
CA ASP A 133 22.17 6.06 -5.18
C ASP A 133 22.89 7.18 -5.99
N ALA A 134 22.30 7.63 -7.11
CA ALA A 134 22.80 8.77 -7.89
C ALA A 134 22.25 10.14 -7.43
N ALA A 135 21.29 10.15 -6.49
CA ALA A 135 20.67 11.37 -5.98
C ALA A 135 21.42 11.98 -4.77
N GLU A 136 22.51 11.34 -4.32
CA GLU A 136 23.48 11.86 -3.32
C GLU A 136 24.44 12.89 -3.92
#